data_AF-A0ABD0PY71-F1
#
_entry.id   AF-A0ABD0PY71-F1
#
_cell.length_a   1.000
_cell.length_b   1.000
_cell.length_c   1.000
_cell.angle_alpha   90.00
_cell.angle_beta   90.00
_cell.angle_gamma   90.00
#
_symmetry.space_group_name_H-M   'P 1'
#
loop_
_entity.id
_entity.type
_entity.pdbx_description
1 polymer ?
#
loop_
_entity_poly.entity_id
_entity_poly.type
_entity_poly.pdbx_seq_one_letter_code
_entity_poly.pdbx_strand_id
1 'polypeptide(L)'
;SLDILELTEQRELLKFHYHTLRLYSAICALGNNRVAHALCSHVDEAQLLYAIQNKYMPGLLRTGYYDLLIDIHLSSYATARLMMNSEYIVPMTPETKSITLFPNEKKKHGLPGIGLSTSLQPRMRFSSPSFVGAAGGHHGNGAAAGGDCFQYSPEFPLETLKSRTMEMLTEAVREGSLHVRDPVGGSTEFLFVPLIKLFYTLLIMGIFHNGDLKTILQLIEPSVFSQDSGVESRGGAPETKDGCGRGRLEGGGAEEHGLRGKMPKEGLLQMKLPEPVKLQVSEEDLKNILVAPHFSSPL
;
A
#
# COMPACT_ATOMS: atom_id res chain seq x y z
N SER A 1 27.08 19.50 7.75
CA SER A 1 26.01 18.52 7.49
C SER A 1 25.91 18.33 6.00
N LEU A 2 25.58 17.12 5.55
CA LEU A 2 25.37 16.76 4.14
C LEU A 2 23.87 16.52 3.95
N ASP A 3 23.29 16.95 2.82
CA ASP A 3 21.90 16.62 2.48
C ASP A 3 21.81 15.15 2.02
N ILE A 4 20.73 14.45 2.38
CA ILE A 4 20.49 13.07 1.94
C ILE A 4 20.42 12.98 0.40
N LEU A 5 19.99 14.04 -0.27
CA LEU A 5 19.95 14.09 -1.73
C LEU A 5 21.34 14.21 -2.37
N GLU A 6 22.34 14.76 -1.67
CA GLU A 6 23.72 14.86 -2.16
C GLU A 6 24.40 13.49 -2.27
N LEU A 7 23.81 12.43 -1.69
CA LEU A 7 24.31 11.05 -1.84
C LEU A 7 24.28 10.56 -3.30
N THR A 8 23.50 11.18 -4.20
CA THR A 8 23.57 10.86 -5.64
C THR A 8 24.94 11.13 -6.25
N GLU A 9 25.64 12.15 -5.75
CA GLU A 9 26.99 12.53 -6.18
C GLU A 9 28.07 11.67 -5.50
N GLN A 10 27.76 11.08 -4.34
CA GLN A 10 28.67 10.25 -3.56
C GLN A 10 28.28 8.77 -3.57
N ARG A 11 28.52 8.10 -4.71
CA ARG A 11 28.08 6.71 -4.98
C ARG A 11 28.51 5.68 -3.92
N GLU A 12 29.73 5.78 -3.39
CA GLU A 12 30.20 4.82 -2.38
C GLU A 12 29.52 5.04 -1.03
N LEU A 13 29.27 6.30 -0.65
CA LEU A 13 28.53 6.63 0.57
C LEU A 13 27.05 6.23 0.44
N LEU A 14 26.45 6.42 -0.74
CA LEU A 14 25.10 5.96 -1.05
C LEU A 14 24.94 4.45 -0.86
N LYS A 15 25.87 3.66 -1.43
CA LYS A 15 25.86 2.20 -1.27
C LYS A 15 26.05 1.80 0.19
N PHE A 16 26.98 2.44 0.89
CA PHE A 16 27.20 2.21 2.31
C PHE A 16 25.92 2.45 3.12
N HIS A 17 25.26 3.59 2.92
CA HIS A 17 24.01 3.92 3.63
C HIS A 17 22.87 2.94 3.28
N TYR A 18 22.74 2.55 2.02
CA TYR A 18 21.80 1.51 1.60
C TYR A 18 22.03 0.18 2.36
N HIS A 19 23.28 -0.25 2.51
CA HIS A 19 23.59 -1.46 3.28
C HIS A 19 23.33 -1.29 4.78
N THR A 20 23.50 -0.08 5.34
CA THR A 20 23.10 0.23 6.72
C THR A 20 21.59 0.09 6.92
N LEU A 21 20.77 0.59 5.99
CA LEU A 21 19.32 0.40 6.04
C LEU A 21 18.94 -1.09 5.99
N ARG A 22 19.56 -1.86 5.08
CA ARG A 22 19.36 -3.31 5.01
C ARG A 22 19.78 -4.04 6.28
N LEU A 23 20.82 -3.57 6.96
CA LEU A 23 21.24 -4.11 8.24
C LEU A 23 20.15 -3.88 9.30
N TYR A 24 19.57 -2.68 9.38
CA TYR A 24 18.47 -2.42 10.32
C TYR A 24 17.27 -3.34 10.06
N SER A 25 16.87 -3.50 8.81
CA SER A 25 15.87 -4.50 8.39
C SER A 25 16.21 -5.92 8.86
N ALA A 26 17.45 -6.37 8.63
CA ALA A 26 17.88 -7.71 9.01
C ALA A 26 17.87 -7.94 10.53
N ILE A 27 18.21 -6.93 11.34
CA ILE A 27 18.20 -7.05 12.81
C ILE A 27 16.76 -7.12 13.34
N CYS A 28 15.82 -6.44 12.68
CA CYS A 28 14.40 -6.42 13.02
C CYS A 28 13.61 -7.66 12.49
N ALA A 29 14.24 -8.48 11.66
CA ALA A 29 13.59 -9.60 11.00
C ALA A 29 12.92 -10.59 11.98
N LEU A 30 11.90 -11.30 11.48
CA LEU A 30 11.16 -12.35 12.21
C LEU A 30 10.44 -11.87 13.49
N GLY A 31 9.95 -10.64 13.50
CA GLY A 31 9.11 -10.12 14.59
C GLY A 31 9.88 -9.75 15.85
N ASN A 32 11.14 -9.35 15.73
CA ASN A 32 11.94 -8.87 16.85
C ASN A 32 11.51 -7.45 17.28
N ASN A 33 10.33 -7.37 17.91
CA ASN A 33 9.70 -6.11 18.31
C ASN A 33 10.59 -5.29 19.26
N ARG A 34 11.39 -5.93 20.12
CA ARG A 34 12.31 -5.22 21.02
C ARG A 34 13.33 -4.38 20.24
N VAL A 35 13.89 -4.91 19.16
CA VAL A 35 14.81 -4.15 18.31
C VAL A 35 14.05 -3.16 17.43
N ALA A 36 12.86 -3.52 16.94
CA ALA A 36 11.98 -2.60 16.20
C ALA A 36 11.77 -1.28 16.98
N HIS A 37 11.40 -1.39 18.27
CA HIS A 37 11.23 -0.25 19.16
C HIS A 37 12.53 0.54 19.36
N ALA A 38 13.67 -0.13 19.52
CA ALA A 38 14.96 0.55 19.64
C ALA A 38 15.35 1.30 18.36
N LEU A 39 15.07 0.73 17.18
CA LEU A 39 15.37 1.34 15.88
C LEU A 39 14.55 2.61 15.62
N CYS A 40 13.35 2.75 16.20
CA CYS A 40 12.58 4.00 16.13
C CYS A 40 13.28 5.21 16.78
N SER A 41 14.35 5.01 17.58
CA SER A 41 15.20 6.10 18.07
C SER A 41 16.29 6.52 17.07
N HIS A 42 16.61 5.65 16.11
CA HIS A 42 17.62 5.90 15.08
C HIS A 42 17.00 6.45 13.80
N VAL A 43 15.82 5.95 13.43
CA VAL A 43 15.03 6.42 12.30
C VAL A 43 13.60 6.63 12.78
N ASP A 44 13.15 7.88 12.76
CA ASP A 44 11.82 8.24 13.26
C ASP A 44 10.72 8.09 12.20
N GLU A 45 9.47 8.16 12.66
CA GLU A 45 8.28 8.07 11.81
C GLU A 45 8.25 9.15 10.71
N ALA A 46 8.60 10.39 11.07
CA ALA A 46 8.56 11.53 10.16
C ALA A 46 9.58 11.38 9.03
N GLN A 47 10.77 10.87 9.33
CA GLN A 47 11.82 10.56 8.36
C GLN A 47 11.38 9.46 7.40
N LEU A 48 10.76 8.39 7.90
CA LEU A 48 10.23 7.33 7.05
C LEU A 48 9.14 7.87 6.12
N LEU A 49 8.18 8.62 6.64
CA LEU A 49 7.12 9.25 5.84
C LEU A 49 7.67 10.20 4.79
N TYR A 50 8.68 10.99 5.12
CA TYR A 50 9.36 11.88 4.19
C TYR A 50 10.07 11.09 3.08
N ALA A 51 10.85 10.07 3.46
CA ALA A 51 11.65 9.28 2.51
C ALA A 51 10.79 8.55 1.47
N ILE A 52 9.65 7.97 1.89
CA ILE A 52 8.77 7.24 0.96
C ILE A 52 8.01 8.17 -0.01
N GLN A 53 7.69 9.39 0.43
CA GLN A 53 6.95 10.40 -0.34
C GLN A 53 7.85 11.20 -1.28
N ASN A 54 9.14 11.32 -0.98
CA ASN A 54 10.06 12.12 -1.78
C ASN A 54 10.31 11.48 -3.16
N LYS A 55 9.91 12.20 -4.21
CA LYS A 55 10.07 11.79 -5.63
C LYS A 55 11.53 11.82 -6.11
N TYR A 56 12.37 12.60 -5.46
CA TYR A 56 13.79 12.75 -5.80
C TYR A 56 14.69 11.78 -5.02
N MET A 57 14.12 10.94 -4.16
CA MET A 57 14.88 9.99 -3.38
C MET A 57 15.60 8.98 -4.30
N PRO A 58 16.92 8.75 -4.15
CA PRO A 58 17.65 7.79 -4.97
C PRO A 58 17.06 6.40 -4.84
N GLY A 59 17.03 5.63 -5.94
CA GLY A 59 16.36 4.32 -5.99
C GLY A 59 16.81 3.36 -4.89
N LEU A 60 18.12 3.26 -4.61
CA LEU A 60 18.64 2.40 -3.54
C LEU A 60 18.12 2.81 -2.15
N LEU A 61 18.11 4.10 -1.84
CA LEU A 61 17.61 4.58 -0.55
C LEU A 61 16.11 4.39 -0.45
N ARG A 62 15.39 4.67 -1.54
CA ARG A 62 13.95 4.44 -1.61
C ARG A 62 13.64 2.98 -1.28
N THR A 63 14.25 2.01 -1.96
CA THR A 63 14.06 0.59 -1.64
C THR A 63 14.37 0.29 -0.17
N GLY A 64 15.52 0.77 0.33
CA GLY A 64 15.92 0.53 1.72
C GLY A 64 14.95 1.09 2.76
N TYR A 65 14.41 2.29 2.55
CA TYR A 65 13.44 2.90 3.48
C TYR A 65 12.07 2.24 3.43
N TYR A 66 11.59 1.82 2.25
CA TYR A 66 10.35 1.06 2.12
C TYR A 66 10.47 -0.30 2.82
N ASP A 67 11.59 -1.01 2.61
CA ASP A 67 11.86 -2.29 3.28
C ASP A 67 11.91 -2.11 4.80
N LEU A 68 12.64 -1.09 5.28
CA LEU A 68 12.76 -0.81 6.70
C LEU A 68 11.40 -0.50 7.36
N LEU A 69 10.57 0.31 6.70
CA LEU A 69 9.21 0.62 7.16
C LEU A 69 8.37 -0.67 7.31
N ILE A 70 8.41 -1.52 6.29
CA ILE A 70 7.69 -2.79 6.29
C ILE A 70 8.19 -3.68 7.43
N ASP A 71 9.50 -3.87 7.54
CA ASP A 71 10.11 -4.79 8.50
C ASP A 71 9.85 -4.36 9.96
N ILE A 72 9.94 -3.07 10.27
CA ILE A 72 9.75 -2.55 11.63
C ILE A 72 8.28 -2.51 12.04
N HIS A 73 7.41 -2.00 11.16
CA HIS A 73 6.05 -1.63 11.57
C HIS A 73 4.96 -2.58 11.10
N LEU A 74 5.14 -3.25 9.96
CA LEU A 74 4.06 -3.93 9.25
C LEU A 74 4.22 -5.46 9.23
N SER A 75 5.46 -5.94 9.13
CA SER A 75 5.81 -7.34 8.86
C SER A 75 5.20 -8.31 9.88
N SER A 76 5.29 -8.00 11.18
CA SER A 76 4.76 -8.86 12.25
C SER A 76 3.27 -9.16 12.09
N TYR A 77 2.46 -8.14 11.80
CA TYR A 77 1.02 -8.32 11.62
C TYR A 77 0.68 -8.94 10.26
N ALA A 78 1.39 -8.54 9.20
CA ALA A 78 1.24 -9.14 7.87
C ALA A 78 1.54 -10.65 7.89
N THR A 79 2.62 -11.06 8.56
CA THR A 79 2.95 -12.48 8.75
C THR A 79 1.89 -13.23 9.54
N ALA A 80 1.37 -12.65 10.63
CA ALA A 80 0.30 -13.27 11.42
C ALA A 80 -0.98 -13.50 10.58
N ARG A 81 -1.33 -12.53 9.72
CA ARG A 81 -2.45 -12.65 8.77
C ARG A 81 -2.21 -13.74 7.74
N LEU A 82 -1.01 -13.80 7.14
CA LEU A 82 -0.66 -14.82 6.15
C LEU A 82 -0.69 -16.24 6.72
N MET A 83 -0.19 -16.44 7.95
CA MET A 83 -0.18 -17.74 8.61
C MET A 83 -1.59 -18.31 8.84
N MET A 84 -2.59 -17.45 9.02
CA MET A 84 -3.99 -17.85 9.26
C MET A 84 -4.88 -17.69 8.02
N ASN A 85 -4.33 -17.31 6.87
CA ASN A 85 -5.12 -17.00 5.67
C ASN A 85 -5.84 -18.22 5.06
N SER A 86 -5.36 -19.43 5.35
CA SER A 86 -6.00 -20.69 4.93
C SER A 86 -6.96 -21.26 5.97
N GLU A 87 -7.19 -20.55 7.08
CA GLU A 87 -8.09 -20.97 8.16
C GLU A 87 -9.42 -20.22 8.08
N TYR A 88 -10.53 -20.95 7.91
CA TYR A 88 -11.86 -20.37 7.77
C TYR A 88 -12.71 -20.69 9.00
N ILE A 89 -12.93 -19.67 9.84
CA ILE A 89 -13.79 -19.77 11.02
C ILE A 89 -14.81 -18.64 10.96
N VAL A 90 -16.09 -18.99 10.91
CA VAL A 90 -17.20 -18.03 10.76
C VAL A 90 -18.16 -18.15 11.94
N PRO A 91 -18.38 -17.10 12.75
CA PRO A 91 -19.33 -17.11 13.84
C PRO A 91 -20.77 -17.01 13.32
N MET A 92 -21.71 -17.58 14.07
CA MET A 92 -23.15 -17.50 13.78
C MET A 92 -23.72 -16.16 14.27
N THR A 93 -23.61 -15.12 13.45
CA THR A 93 -24.14 -13.78 13.75
C THR A 93 -25.20 -13.34 12.72
N PRO A 94 -26.05 -12.33 13.01
CA PRO A 94 -26.97 -11.77 12.03
C PRO A 94 -26.28 -11.26 10.76
N GLU A 95 -25.06 -10.72 10.92
CA GLU A 95 -24.19 -10.29 9.83
C GLU A 95 -23.86 -11.49 8.93
N THR A 96 -23.38 -12.61 9.50
CA THR A 96 -23.12 -13.84 8.74
C THR A 96 -24.36 -14.33 8.00
N LYS A 97 -25.53 -14.28 8.64
CA LYS A 97 -26.81 -14.69 8.03
C LYS A 97 -27.20 -13.83 6.82
N SER A 98 -26.75 -12.57 6.77
CA SER A 98 -27.06 -11.64 5.69
C SER A 98 -26.17 -11.80 4.44
N ILE A 99 -25.08 -12.57 4.53
CA ILE A 99 -24.16 -12.78 3.41
C ILE A 99 -24.85 -13.65 2.35
N THR A 100 -25.01 -13.11 1.13
CA THR A 100 -25.59 -13.79 -0.02
C THR A 100 -24.72 -13.58 -1.26
N LEU A 101 -24.73 -14.56 -2.17
CA LEU A 101 -23.92 -14.52 -3.40
C LEU A 101 -24.36 -13.40 -4.37
N PHE A 102 -25.65 -13.03 -4.32
CA PHE A 102 -26.26 -12.04 -5.20
C PHE A 102 -27.09 -11.06 -4.38
N PRO A 103 -26.48 -10.00 -3.83
CA PRO A 103 -27.23 -8.95 -3.12
C PRO A 103 -28.12 -8.14 -4.07
N ASN A 104 -27.81 -8.14 -5.37
CA ASN A 104 -28.57 -7.45 -6.40
C ASN A 104 -29.52 -8.40 -7.14
N GLU A 105 -30.73 -7.93 -7.47
CA GLU A 105 -31.76 -8.69 -8.20
C GLU A 105 -31.27 -9.22 -9.57
N LYS A 106 -30.25 -8.57 -10.15
CA LYS A 106 -29.68 -8.90 -11.46
C LYS A 106 -28.82 -10.18 -11.49
N LYS A 107 -28.66 -10.90 -10.37
CA LYS A 107 -27.86 -12.15 -10.25
C LYS A 107 -26.45 -12.03 -10.85
N LYS A 108 -25.83 -10.86 -10.75
CA LYS A 108 -24.42 -10.64 -11.14
C LYS A 108 -23.54 -10.75 -9.91
N HIS A 109 -22.40 -11.42 -10.04
CA HIS A 109 -21.40 -11.46 -8.99
C HIS A 109 -20.92 -10.04 -8.65
N GLY A 110 -20.69 -9.80 -7.36
CA GLY A 110 -20.05 -8.58 -6.88
C GLY A 110 -18.57 -8.53 -7.23
N LEU A 111 -17.95 -7.39 -6.94
CA LEU A 111 -16.50 -7.26 -7.03
C LEU A 111 -15.85 -8.14 -5.93
N PRO A 112 -14.78 -8.88 -6.27
CA PRO A 112 -14.09 -9.71 -5.30
C PRO A 112 -13.45 -8.88 -4.18
N GLY A 113 -13.36 -9.46 -2.97
CA GLY A 113 -12.84 -8.79 -1.78
C GLY A 113 -13.72 -7.66 -1.22
N ILE A 114 -14.81 -7.30 -1.89
CA ILE A 114 -15.74 -6.24 -1.48
C ILE A 114 -16.99 -6.85 -0.86
N GLY A 115 -17.31 -6.44 0.35
CA GLY A 115 -18.52 -6.87 1.05
C GLY A 115 -18.27 -7.22 2.50
N LEU A 116 -19.34 -7.65 3.16
CA LEU A 116 -19.27 -8.11 4.54
C LEU A 116 -18.56 -9.46 4.58
N SER A 117 -17.54 -9.54 5.43
CA SER A 117 -17.01 -10.81 5.90
C SER A 117 -17.13 -10.84 7.43
N THR A 118 -17.36 -12.05 7.94
CA THR A 118 -17.41 -12.33 9.37
C THR A 118 -16.35 -13.35 9.78
N SER A 119 -15.40 -13.70 8.89
CA SER A 119 -14.30 -14.59 9.24
C SER A 119 -13.51 -14.03 10.42
N LEU A 120 -13.09 -14.91 11.33
CA LEU A 120 -12.17 -14.52 12.40
C LEU A 120 -10.80 -14.18 11.79
N GLN A 121 -10.19 -13.11 12.30
CA GLN A 121 -8.93 -12.57 11.83
C GLN A 121 -8.08 -12.13 13.03
N PRO A 122 -6.74 -12.21 12.96
CA PRO A 122 -5.86 -11.67 13.99
C PRO A 122 -6.15 -10.20 14.24
N ARG A 123 -6.21 -9.79 15.52
CA ARG A 123 -6.32 -8.37 15.86
C ARG A 123 -4.98 -7.68 15.69
N MET A 124 -5.02 -6.53 15.05
CA MET A 124 -3.88 -5.64 14.96
C MET A 124 -3.64 -4.99 16.32
N ARG A 125 -2.44 -5.17 16.87
CA ARG A 125 -2.02 -4.60 18.16
C ARG A 125 -0.65 -3.97 18.00
N PHE A 126 -0.52 -2.73 18.45
CA PHE A 126 0.72 -1.96 18.43
C PHE A 126 1.01 -1.42 19.83
N SER A 127 2.27 -1.08 20.07
CA SER A 127 2.67 -0.28 21.23
C SER A 127 3.36 1.00 20.78
N SER A 128 3.14 2.08 21.50
CA SER A 128 3.80 3.35 21.19
C SER A 128 5.28 3.26 21.54
N PRO A 129 6.20 3.73 20.67
CA PRO A 129 7.61 3.81 21.00
C PRO A 129 7.82 4.75 22.20
N SER A 130 8.46 4.28 23.26
CA SER A 130 8.81 5.11 24.41
C SER A 130 10.26 4.88 24.83
N PHE A 131 11.04 5.96 24.77
CA PHE A 131 12.45 5.99 25.17
C PHE A 131 12.66 6.61 26.56
N VAL A 132 11.60 7.22 27.11
CA VAL A 132 11.59 7.83 28.45
C VAL A 132 10.79 6.91 29.37
N GLY A 133 11.32 5.72 29.62
CA GLY A 133 10.70 4.69 30.47
C GLY A 133 11.79 3.95 31.24
N ALA A 134 11.63 3.86 32.56
CA ALA A 134 12.65 3.48 33.54
C ALA A 134 13.50 2.27 33.13
N ALA A 135 14.77 2.52 32.82
CA ALA A 135 15.79 1.50 32.93
C ALA A 135 15.90 1.10 34.42
N GLY A 136 15.35 -0.06 34.78
CA GLY A 136 15.59 -0.71 36.07
C GLY A 136 14.42 -0.62 37.06
N GLY A 137 13.92 -1.78 37.47
CA GLY A 137 12.89 -1.87 38.51
C GLY A 137 12.54 -3.31 38.90
N HIS A 138 13.53 -4.12 39.30
CA HIS A 138 13.23 -5.10 40.34
C HIS A 138 13.12 -4.32 41.67
N HIS A 139 11.87 -4.19 42.15
CA HIS A 139 11.41 -4.04 43.54
C HIS A 139 10.26 -3.02 43.66
N GLY A 140 9.06 -3.54 43.95
CA GLY A 140 8.00 -2.80 44.66
C GLY A 140 6.74 -2.50 43.85
N ASN A 141 5.68 -3.27 44.14
CA ASN A 141 4.26 -3.01 43.82
C ASN A 141 3.79 -3.11 42.35
N GLY A 142 3.45 -4.34 41.95
CA GLY A 142 2.09 -4.64 41.50
C GLY A 142 1.55 -3.93 40.26
N ALA A 143 2.28 -3.91 39.15
CA ALA A 143 1.71 -3.90 37.79
C ALA A 143 2.80 -4.30 36.77
N ALA A 144 2.46 -5.15 35.82
CA ALA A 144 3.35 -5.86 34.89
C ALA A 144 4.03 -4.96 33.83
N ALA A 145 4.88 -4.00 34.22
CA ALA A 145 5.36 -2.96 33.31
C ALA A 145 6.74 -3.22 32.65
N GLY A 146 7.43 -4.32 32.94
CA GLY A 146 8.79 -4.58 32.41
C GLY A 146 8.87 -5.53 31.21
N GLY A 147 7.86 -6.38 31.00
CA GLY A 147 7.85 -7.42 29.96
C GLY A 147 6.93 -7.15 28.77
N ASP A 148 5.89 -6.32 28.96
CA ASP A 148 4.82 -6.12 27.98
C ASP A 148 5.08 -5.00 26.95
N CYS A 149 6.02 -4.09 27.21
CA CYS A 149 6.25 -2.92 26.34
C CYS A 149 6.73 -3.28 24.93
N PHE A 150 7.40 -4.43 24.78
CA PHE A 150 7.92 -4.94 23.50
C PHE A 150 7.13 -6.13 22.96
N GLN A 151 5.95 -6.41 23.51
CA GLN A 151 5.13 -7.52 23.02
C GLN A 151 4.63 -7.26 21.59
N TYR A 152 4.34 -6.01 21.26
CA TYR A 152 3.77 -5.59 19.99
C TYR A 152 4.73 -4.72 19.18
N SER A 153 4.49 -4.66 17.88
CA SER A 153 5.28 -3.81 16.97
C SER A 153 5.04 -2.32 17.25
N PRO A 154 6.04 -1.46 16.98
CA PRO A 154 5.89 -0.02 17.14
C PRO A 154 4.78 0.54 16.24
N GLU A 155 3.93 1.38 16.82
CA GLU A 155 2.84 2.06 16.11
C GLU A 155 3.34 2.90 14.92
N PHE A 156 2.51 3.00 13.88
CA PHE A 156 2.74 3.84 12.70
C PHE A 156 1.38 4.37 12.19
N PRO A 157 1.27 5.58 11.62
CA PRO A 157 0.01 6.18 11.18
C PRO A 157 -0.51 5.52 9.90
N LEU A 158 -1.22 4.40 10.05
CA LEU A 158 -1.69 3.56 8.94
C LEU A 158 -2.66 4.28 7.99
N GLU A 159 -3.53 5.17 8.50
CA GLU A 159 -4.48 5.91 7.66
C GLU A 159 -3.77 6.92 6.74
N THR A 160 -2.74 7.60 7.26
CA THR A 160 -1.87 8.47 6.47
C THR A 160 -1.11 7.64 5.44
N LEU A 161 -0.52 6.52 5.87
CA LEU A 161 0.25 5.62 5.00
C LEU A 161 -0.60 5.03 3.87
N LYS A 162 -1.84 4.62 4.17
CA LYS A 162 -2.84 4.15 3.20
C LYS A 162 -3.12 5.22 2.15
N SER A 163 -3.46 6.42 2.59
CA SER A 163 -3.81 7.54 1.70
C SER A 163 -2.65 7.89 0.76
N ARG A 164 -1.43 7.98 1.31
CA ARG A 164 -0.21 8.25 0.52
C ARG A 164 0.11 7.13 -0.47
N THR A 165 -0.03 5.87 -0.07
CA THR A 165 0.20 4.73 -0.96
C THR A 165 -0.79 4.73 -2.13
N MET A 166 -2.06 5.04 -1.88
CA MET A 166 -3.09 5.15 -2.93
C MET A 166 -2.80 6.30 -3.91
N GLU A 167 -2.42 7.46 -3.40
CA GLU A 167 -2.02 8.62 -4.21
C GLU A 167 -0.82 8.28 -5.10
N MET A 168 0.25 7.74 -4.50
CA MET A 168 1.47 7.37 -5.22
C MET A 168 1.22 6.28 -6.26
N LEU A 169 0.39 5.27 -5.97
CA LEU A 169 0.08 4.20 -6.92
C LEU A 169 -0.75 4.72 -8.10
N THR A 170 -1.74 5.57 -7.82
CA THR A 170 -2.56 6.21 -8.87
C THR A 170 -1.70 7.07 -9.77
N GLU A 171 -0.79 7.86 -9.19
CA GLU A 171 0.14 8.69 -9.92
C GLU A 171 1.13 7.86 -10.75
N ALA A 172 1.70 6.80 -10.17
CA ALA A 172 2.64 5.91 -10.86
C ALA A 172 1.99 5.21 -12.06
N VAL A 173 0.75 4.73 -11.94
CA VAL A 173 0.01 4.12 -13.07
C VAL A 173 -0.29 5.16 -14.15
N ARG A 174 -0.75 6.35 -13.76
CA ARG A 174 -1.02 7.45 -14.69
C ARG A 174 0.24 7.85 -15.45
N GLU A 175 1.35 8.03 -14.74
CA GLU A 175 2.61 8.51 -15.32
C GLU A 175 3.35 7.44 -16.08
N GLY A 176 3.32 6.18 -15.66
CA GLY A 176 4.01 5.11 -16.38
C GLY A 176 3.36 4.72 -17.72
N SER A 177 2.11 5.15 -17.98
CA SER A 177 1.51 5.10 -19.33
C SER A 177 2.17 6.09 -20.29
N LEU A 178 2.71 7.19 -19.75
CA LEU A 178 3.52 8.15 -20.48
C LEU A 178 4.96 7.62 -20.43
N HIS A 179 5.66 7.55 -21.56
CA HIS A 179 7.05 7.12 -21.57
C HIS A 179 7.94 8.22 -20.93
N VAL A 180 7.91 8.32 -19.60
CA VAL A 180 8.61 9.34 -18.83
C VAL A 180 10.11 9.08 -18.92
N ARG A 181 10.85 10.14 -19.24
CA ARG A 181 12.30 10.08 -19.44
C ARG A 181 13.06 9.81 -18.14
N ASP A 182 12.56 10.35 -17.03
CA ASP A 182 13.17 10.29 -15.70
C ASP A 182 12.14 9.79 -14.67
N PRO A 183 11.95 8.46 -14.53
CA PRO A 183 11.06 7.91 -13.51
C PRO A 183 11.62 8.15 -12.09
N VAL A 184 10.74 8.22 -11.11
CA VAL A 184 11.09 8.33 -9.68
C VAL A 184 12.07 7.22 -9.28
N GLY A 185 13.15 7.59 -8.59
CA GLY A 185 14.20 6.65 -8.21
C GLY A 185 15.15 6.24 -9.35
N GLY A 186 14.98 6.80 -10.55
CA GLY A 186 15.87 6.62 -11.72
C GLY A 186 15.52 5.44 -12.62
N SER A 187 14.65 4.52 -12.19
CA SER A 187 14.13 3.44 -13.03
C SER A 187 12.69 3.10 -12.68
N THR A 188 11.96 2.49 -13.62
CA THR A 188 10.61 1.98 -13.37
C THR A 188 10.60 0.88 -12.30
N GLU A 189 11.70 0.15 -12.13
CA GLU A 189 11.85 -0.85 -11.05
C GLU A 189 11.87 -0.17 -9.68
N PHE A 190 12.69 0.86 -9.50
CA PHE A 190 12.78 1.61 -8.24
C PHE A 190 11.51 2.41 -7.91
N LEU A 191 10.71 2.75 -8.92
CA LEU A 191 9.38 3.32 -8.74
C LEU A 191 8.38 2.27 -8.24
N PHE A 192 8.21 1.17 -8.98
CA PHE A 192 7.10 0.25 -8.77
C PHE A 192 7.37 -0.82 -7.72
N VAL A 193 8.56 -1.43 -7.66
CA VAL A 193 8.80 -2.58 -6.78
C VAL A 193 8.58 -2.23 -5.30
N PRO A 194 9.18 -1.17 -4.73
CA PRO A 194 8.96 -0.85 -3.32
C PRO A 194 7.52 -0.40 -3.04
N LEU A 195 6.91 0.31 -3.98
CA LEU A 195 5.55 0.81 -3.86
C LEU A 195 4.51 -0.33 -3.87
N ILE A 196 4.65 -1.28 -4.80
CA ILE A 196 3.78 -2.46 -4.87
C ILE A 196 3.97 -3.34 -3.63
N LYS A 197 5.21 -3.51 -3.15
CA LYS A 197 5.49 -4.26 -1.92
C LYS A 197 4.79 -3.65 -0.69
N LEU A 198 4.86 -2.33 -0.53
CA LEU A 198 4.15 -1.61 0.54
C LEU A 198 2.64 -1.74 0.38
N PHE A 199 2.13 -1.48 -0.83
CA PHE A 199 0.72 -1.61 -1.16
C PHE A 199 0.19 -3.01 -0.83
N TYR A 200 0.93 -4.05 -1.21
CA TYR A 200 0.58 -5.43 -0.95
C TYR A 200 0.57 -5.73 0.56
N THR A 201 1.56 -5.25 1.29
CA THR A 201 1.63 -5.42 2.74
C THR A 201 0.39 -4.81 3.42
N LEU A 202 0.00 -3.59 3.06
CA LEU A 202 -1.21 -2.94 3.59
C LEU A 202 -2.50 -3.69 3.23
N LEU A 203 -2.51 -4.34 2.06
CA LEU A 203 -3.63 -5.14 1.59
C LEU A 203 -3.76 -6.46 2.35
N ILE A 204 -2.65 -7.16 2.61
CA ILE A 204 -2.61 -8.31 3.52
C ILE A 204 -3.15 -7.92 4.90
N MET A 205 -2.73 -6.77 5.42
CA MET A 205 -3.16 -6.26 6.72
C MET A 205 -4.64 -5.84 6.77
N GLY A 206 -5.35 -5.78 5.64
CA GLY A 206 -6.77 -5.43 5.59
C GLY A 206 -7.06 -3.95 5.90
N ILE A 207 -6.11 -3.06 5.60
CA ILE A 207 -6.22 -1.61 5.89
C ILE A 207 -7.15 -0.90 4.89
N PHE A 208 -7.35 -1.48 3.70
CA PHE A 208 -8.17 -0.90 2.64
C PHE A 208 -9.65 -1.19 2.83
N HIS A 209 -10.47 -0.14 2.74
CA HIS A 209 -11.92 -0.23 2.87
C HIS A 209 -12.57 -0.59 1.53
N ASN A 210 -13.87 -0.95 1.52
CA ASN A 210 -14.60 -1.28 0.28
C ASN A 210 -14.47 -0.21 -0.83
N GLY A 211 -14.46 1.08 -0.46
CA GLY A 211 -14.25 2.18 -1.41
C GLY A 211 -12.83 2.20 -2.00
N ASP A 212 -11.83 1.91 -1.16
CA ASP A 212 -10.43 1.84 -1.56
C ASP A 212 -10.22 0.64 -2.49
N LEU A 213 -10.75 -0.54 -2.13
CA LEU A 213 -10.67 -1.76 -2.94
C LEU A 213 -11.31 -1.58 -4.32
N LYS A 214 -12.44 -0.89 -4.41
CA LYS A 214 -13.05 -0.56 -5.71
C LYS A 214 -12.12 0.30 -6.57
N THR A 215 -11.48 1.29 -5.95
CA THR A 215 -10.53 2.18 -6.64
C THR A 215 -9.29 1.40 -7.09
N ILE A 216 -8.75 0.54 -6.22
CA ILE A 216 -7.63 -0.36 -6.51
C ILE A 216 -7.92 -1.27 -7.70
N LEU A 217 -9.08 -1.94 -7.71
CA LEU A 217 -9.48 -2.82 -8.80
C LEU A 217 -9.52 -2.06 -10.14
N GLN A 218 -10.02 -0.82 -10.11
CA GLN A 218 -10.04 0.05 -11.29
C GLN A 218 -8.65 0.50 -11.74
N LEU A 219 -7.68 0.66 -10.82
CA LEU A 219 -6.28 0.95 -11.16
C LEU A 219 -5.56 -0.26 -11.79
N ILE A 220 -5.91 -1.47 -11.35
CA ILE A 220 -5.32 -2.70 -11.89
C ILE A 220 -5.83 -2.94 -13.32
N GLU A 221 -7.14 -2.95 -13.50
CA GLU A 221 -7.77 -3.18 -14.80
C GLU A 221 -9.11 -2.43 -14.92
N PRO A 222 -9.11 -1.19 -15.47
CA PRO A 222 -10.32 -0.39 -15.55
C PRO A 222 -11.38 -1.01 -16.46
N SER A 223 -11.01 -1.78 -17.49
CA SER A 223 -11.93 -2.47 -18.41
C SER A 223 -12.80 -3.53 -17.74
N VAL A 224 -12.28 -4.21 -16.73
CA VAL A 224 -12.98 -5.33 -16.05
C VAL A 224 -13.77 -4.81 -14.83
N PHE A 225 -13.24 -3.80 -14.14
CA PHE A 225 -13.77 -3.34 -12.86
C PHE A 225 -14.47 -1.97 -12.91
N SER A 226 -14.65 -1.39 -14.10
CA SER A 226 -15.62 -0.32 -14.29
C SER A 226 -17.02 -0.88 -14.07
N GLN A 227 -17.57 -0.70 -12.87
CA GLN A 227 -18.99 -0.90 -12.65
C GLN A 227 -19.73 0.00 -13.63
N ASP A 228 -20.48 -0.60 -14.58
CA ASP A 228 -21.53 0.08 -15.33
C ASP A 228 -22.48 0.75 -14.32
N SER A 229 -22.23 2.01 -13.97
CA SER A 229 -23.26 2.87 -13.40
C SER A 229 -24.32 2.95 -14.48
N GLY A 230 -25.43 2.23 -14.31
CA GLY A 230 -26.44 2.00 -15.32
C GLY A 230 -26.88 3.27 -16.05
N VAL A 231 -26.23 3.53 -17.18
CA VAL A 231 -26.75 4.33 -18.28
C VAL A 231 -26.68 3.41 -19.47
N GLU A 232 -27.81 2.79 -19.78
CA GLU A 232 -28.04 2.21 -21.10
C GLU A 232 -27.91 3.34 -22.13
N SER A 233 -26.71 3.53 -22.68
CA SER A 233 -26.61 4.16 -23.99
C SER A 233 -26.93 3.09 -25.01
N ARG A 234 -28.23 3.00 -25.34
CA ARG A 234 -28.73 2.27 -26.49
C ARG A 234 -27.96 2.71 -27.74
N GLY A 235 -27.14 1.80 -28.25
CA GLY A 235 -27.01 1.38 -29.64
C GLY A 235 -26.94 2.44 -30.76
N GLY A 236 -25.89 2.32 -31.58
CA GLY A 236 -25.95 2.63 -33.01
C GLY A 236 -24.72 3.36 -33.55
N ALA A 237 -23.79 2.61 -34.15
CA ALA A 237 -22.75 3.09 -35.08
C ALA A 237 -23.41 3.67 -36.37
N PRO A 238 -22.72 4.34 -37.33
CA PRO A 238 -21.38 3.99 -37.83
C PRO A 238 -20.44 5.14 -38.23
N GLU A 239 -19.23 4.71 -38.62
CA GLU A 239 -18.07 5.46 -39.10
C GLU A 239 -18.35 6.43 -40.26
N THR A 240 -17.62 7.54 -40.30
CA THR A 240 -17.17 8.19 -41.55
C THR A 240 -15.81 8.87 -41.33
N LYS A 241 -14.91 8.64 -42.30
CA LYS A 241 -13.58 9.27 -42.45
C LYS A 241 -13.72 10.76 -42.78
N ASP A 242 -12.83 11.60 -42.27
CA ASP A 242 -11.93 12.48 -43.04
C ASP A 242 -11.31 13.62 -42.20
N GLY A 243 -10.10 14.04 -42.59
CA GLY A 243 -9.80 15.47 -42.69
C GLY A 243 -8.90 16.12 -41.63
N CYS A 244 -7.69 16.48 -42.08
CA CYS A 244 -6.68 17.32 -41.44
C CYS A 244 -7.15 18.76 -41.11
N GLY A 245 -6.59 19.42 -40.08
CA GLY A 245 -6.75 20.87 -39.90
C GLY A 245 -6.23 21.46 -38.58
N ARG A 246 -5.50 22.57 -38.66
CA ARG A 246 -4.61 23.20 -37.67
C ARG A 246 -5.22 24.51 -37.09
N GLY A 247 -4.88 24.88 -35.85
CA GLY A 247 -5.02 26.26 -35.27
C GLY A 247 -5.47 26.26 -33.80
N ARG A 248 -4.64 26.54 -32.78
CA ARG A 248 -4.06 27.82 -32.26
C ARG A 248 -5.02 28.63 -31.34
N LEU A 249 -4.72 28.62 -30.02
CA LEU A 249 -4.82 29.68 -28.97
C LEU A 249 -6.20 30.38 -28.74
N GLU A 250 -6.70 30.81 -27.56
CA GLU A 250 -6.25 31.10 -26.18
C GLU A 250 -7.47 31.05 -25.21
N GLY A 251 -7.21 30.95 -23.90
CA GLY A 251 -7.74 31.94 -22.92
C GLY A 251 -8.94 31.57 -22.03
N GLY A 252 -8.71 31.55 -20.70
CA GLY A 252 -9.66 32.15 -19.72
C GLY A 252 -10.30 31.26 -18.63
N GLY A 253 -9.57 31.07 -17.53
CA GLY A 253 -9.97 31.03 -16.10
C GLY A 253 -11.35 30.54 -15.62
N ALA A 254 -11.35 29.57 -14.69
CA ALA A 254 -11.85 29.70 -13.31
C ALA A 254 -11.73 28.34 -12.59
N GLU A 255 -11.00 28.33 -11.48
CA GLU A 255 -10.82 27.20 -10.57
C GLU A 255 -12.03 27.06 -9.63
N GLU A 256 -12.49 25.83 -9.35
CA GLU A 256 -12.60 25.33 -7.97
C GLU A 256 -12.91 23.82 -7.88
N HIS A 257 -12.06 23.17 -7.10
CA HIS A 257 -12.24 21.99 -6.23
C HIS A 257 -13.08 20.76 -6.64
N GLY A 258 -12.36 19.65 -6.77
CA GLY A 258 -12.87 18.30 -6.54
C GLY A 258 -11.94 17.25 -7.14
N LEU A 259 -11.10 16.64 -6.30
CA LEU A 259 -10.14 15.56 -6.60
C LEU A 259 -10.80 14.36 -7.33
N ARG A 260 -11.09 14.53 -8.61
CA ARG A 260 -11.44 13.47 -9.53
C ARG A 260 -10.51 13.61 -10.74
N GLY A 261 -9.21 13.50 -10.46
CA GLY A 261 -8.24 13.22 -11.51
C GLY A 261 -8.79 12.06 -12.32
N LYS A 262 -9.01 12.27 -13.62
CA LYS A 262 -9.58 11.25 -14.51
C LYS A 262 -8.81 9.95 -14.28
N MET A 263 -9.52 8.87 -13.97
CA MET A 263 -8.89 7.57 -13.80
C MET A 263 -8.03 7.26 -15.03
N PRO A 264 -6.85 6.63 -14.83
CA PRO A 264 -6.00 6.23 -15.93
C PRO A 264 -6.80 5.41 -16.96
N LYS A 265 -6.61 5.71 -18.25
CA LYS A 265 -7.28 4.99 -19.34
C LYS A 265 -6.69 3.59 -19.54
N GLU A 266 -5.43 3.42 -19.17
CA GLU A 266 -4.70 2.15 -19.16
C GLU A 266 -4.44 1.78 -17.70
N GLY A 267 -4.74 0.54 -17.33
CA GLY A 267 -4.47 0.01 -15.98
C GLY A 267 -3.05 -0.54 -15.86
N LEU A 268 -2.69 -0.90 -14.63
CA LEU A 268 -1.35 -1.41 -14.29
C LEU A 268 -0.96 -2.63 -15.15
N LEU A 269 -1.90 -3.52 -15.47
CA LEU A 269 -1.64 -4.74 -16.24
C LEU A 269 -1.43 -4.49 -17.74
N GLN A 270 -1.94 -3.36 -18.27
CA GLN A 270 -1.76 -3.00 -19.67
C GLN A 270 -0.42 -2.30 -19.94
N MET A 271 0.32 -1.93 -18.89
CA MET A 271 1.61 -1.26 -19.00
C MET A 271 2.75 -2.23 -19.38
N LYS A 272 3.76 -1.73 -20.09
CA LYS A 272 5.00 -2.48 -20.35
C LYS A 272 5.89 -2.48 -19.12
N LEU A 273 5.61 -3.39 -18.18
CA LEU A 273 6.35 -3.50 -16.93
C LEU A 273 7.62 -4.37 -17.06
N PRO A 274 8.75 -3.98 -16.43
CA PRO A 274 9.93 -4.85 -16.27
C PRO A 274 9.62 -6.15 -15.53
N GLU A 275 10.45 -7.18 -15.71
CA GLU A 275 10.28 -8.49 -15.07
C GLU A 275 10.17 -8.42 -13.53
N PRO A 276 11.00 -7.66 -12.79
CA PRO A 276 10.86 -7.56 -11.34
C PRO A 276 9.48 -7.05 -10.91
N VAL A 277 8.91 -6.09 -11.66
CA VAL A 277 7.59 -5.55 -11.39
C VAL A 277 6.51 -6.57 -11.73
N LYS A 278 6.67 -7.30 -12.84
CA LYS A 278 5.77 -8.40 -13.19
C LYS A 278 5.77 -9.47 -12.11
N LEU A 279 6.93 -9.86 -11.57
CA LEU A 279 7.02 -10.82 -10.48
C LEU A 279 6.28 -10.33 -9.24
N GLN A 280 6.40 -9.07 -8.86
CA GLN A 280 5.63 -8.51 -7.74
C GLN A 280 4.11 -8.50 -7.98
N VAL A 281 3.68 -8.46 -9.25
CA VAL A 281 2.26 -8.51 -9.64
C VAL A 281 1.77 -9.95 -9.87
N SER A 282 2.68 -10.87 -10.23
CA SER A 282 2.39 -12.25 -10.65
C SER A 282 2.70 -13.31 -9.61
N GLU A 283 3.57 -13.02 -8.62
CA GLU A 283 3.60 -13.78 -7.38
C GLU A 283 2.16 -13.87 -6.90
N GLU A 284 1.79 -15.04 -6.38
CA GLU A 284 0.44 -15.62 -6.26
C GLU A 284 -0.55 -14.78 -5.42
N ASP A 285 -0.11 -13.60 -5.01
CA ASP A 285 -0.64 -12.57 -4.16
C ASP A 285 -1.91 -11.89 -4.71
N LEU A 286 -1.95 -11.45 -5.97
CA LEU A 286 -3.17 -10.79 -6.52
C LEU A 286 -4.36 -11.75 -6.66
N LYS A 287 -4.10 -13.05 -6.82
CA LYS A 287 -5.13 -14.09 -6.83
C LYS A 287 -5.61 -14.43 -5.42
N ASN A 288 -4.73 -14.41 -4.42
CA ASN A 288 -5.08 -14.63 -3.01
C ASN A 288 -5.79 -13.42 -2.39
N ILE A 289 -5.45 -12.19 -2.82
CA ILE A 289 -6.09 -10.92 -2.44
C ILE A 289 -7.60 -10.89 -2.70
N LEU A 290 -8.05 -11.51 -3.79
CA LEU A 290 -9.46 -11.53 -4.20
C LEU A 290 -10.30 -12.59 -3.46
N VAL A 291 -9.63 -13.55 -2.83
CA VAL A 291 -10.24 -14.70 -2.15
C VAL A 291 -10.22 -14.53 -0.63
N ALA A 292 -9.30 -13.73 -0.08
CA ALA A 292 -9.21 -13.48 1.35
C ALA A 292 -10.31 -12.51 1.85
N PRO A 293 -11.11 -12.88 2.86
CA PRO A 293 -12.09 -12.00 3.47
C PRO A 293 -11.43 -10.81 4.20
N HIS A 294 -11.64 -9.58 3.70
CA HIS A 294 -10.95 -8.38 4.23
C HIS A 294 -11.60 -7.74 5.47
N PHE A 295 -12.83 -8.12 5.83
CA PHE A 295 -13.52 -7.53 6.98
C PHE A 295 -13.84 -8.57 8.04
N SER A 296 -13.68 -8.16 9.30
CA SER A 296 -14.24 -8.82 10.45
C SER A 296 -14.78 -7.72 11.35
N SER A 297 -16.06 -7.79 11.71
CA SER A 297 -16.61 -6.97 12.78
C SER A 297 -15.87 -7.29 14.08
N PRO A 298 -15.36 -6.31 14.84
CA PRO A 298 -14.73 -6.60 16.12
C PRO A 298 -15.79 -7.16 17.07
N LEU A 299 -15.62 -8.40 17.50
CA LEU A 299 -16.27 -8.93 18.71
C LEU A 299 -15.67 -8.29 19.97
#